data_AF-A0A484D0W7-F1
#
_entry.id   AF-A0A484D0W7-F1
#
_cell.length_a   1.000
_cell.length_b   1.000
_cell.length_c   1.000
_cell.angle_alpha   90.00
_cell.angle_beta   90.00
_cell.angle_gamma   90.00
#
_symmetry.space_group_name_H-M   'P 1'
#
loop_
_entity.id
_entity.type
_entity.pdbx_description
1 polymer ?
#
loop_
_entity_poly.entity_id
_entity_poly.type
_entity_poly.pdbx_seq_one_letter_code
_entity_poly.pdbx_strand_id
1 'polypeptide(L)'
;MKMDVRDSEEDRERELLLFYKQQQEWACPLHCTLVGDVAIGEGVMRYFMTTIISKLQFGFSLDLGGMGRTLLFEGEPDHLVPAASEALIESNLFRVAGRMLAHTFLHDGPHVTGLSPAVIHVLFNGDPEMATVVTEDCPDLHIRSIIELLEHEELTPEQKDTVSDLSMSWVLPAVTKTNRRWLHNKLLLHAVSSK
;
A
#
# COMPACT_ATOMS: atom_id res chain seq x y z
N MET A 1 9.62 23.11 7.39
CA MET A 1 10.36 21.86 7.64
C MET A 1 11.83 22.07 7.28
N LYS A 2 12.77 21.45 7.99
CA LYS A 2 14.20 21.48 7.64
C LYS A 2 14.64 20.04 7.37
N MET A 3 15.45 19.84 6.35
CA MET A 3 16.02 18.53 6.03
C MET A 3 17.50 18.72 5.77
N ASP A 4 18.37 18.10 6.56
CA ASP A 4 19.81 18.19 6.36
C ASP A 4 20.24 17.15 5.32
N VAL A 5 20.89 17.60 4.24
CA VAL A 5 21.32 16.69 3.18
C VAL A 5 22.56 15.87 3.57
N ARG A 6 23.22 16.24 4.68
CA ARG A 6 24.38 15.54 5.22
C ARG A 6 23.98 14.40 6.17
N ASP A 7 22.71 14.40 6.61
CA ASP A 7 22.17 13.33 7.45
C ASP A 7 22.05 12.03 6.68
N SER A 8 22.03 10.92 7.41
CA SER A 8 21.76 9.61 6.83
C SER A 8 20.38 9.59 6.16
N GLU A 9 20.16 8.64 5.24
CA GLU A 9 18.83 8.46 4.64
C GLU A 9 17.76 8.16 5.69
N GLU A 10 18.06 7.31 6.66
CA GLU A 10 17.14 6.98 7.76
C GLU A 10 16.74 8.20 8.60
N ASP A 11 17.70 9.08 8.91
CA ASP A 11 17.42 10.25 9.74
C ASP A 11 16.52 11.25 8.99
N ARG A 12 16.77 11.44 7.69
CA ARG A 12 15.90 12.25 6.82
C ARG A 12 14.49 11.68 6.72
N GLU A 13 14.37 10.36 6.60
CA GLU A 13 13.08 9.67 6.61
C GLU A 13 12.35 9.81 7.95
N ARG A 14 13.05 9.70 9.08
CA ARG A 14 12.47 9.90 10.42
C ARG A 14 11.90 11.30 10.57
N GLU A 15 12.64 12.34 10.19
CA GLU A 15 12.17 13.73 10.21
C GLU A 15 10.94 13.94 9.31
N LEU A 16 10.96 13.37 8.11
CA LEU A 16 9.84 13.41 7.17
C LEU A 16 8.59 12.71 7.75
N LEU A 17 8.75 11.52 8.34
CA LEU A 17 7.65 10.82 9.01
C LEU A 17 7.14 11.60 10.23
N LEU A 18 8.02 12.20 11.04
CA LEU A 18 7.65 13.00 12.19
C LEU A 18 6.84 14.24 11.78
N PHE A 19 7.26 14.93 10.71
CA PHE A 19 6.53 16.07 10.14
C PHE A 19 5.08 15.69 9.82
N TYR A 20 4.87 14.56 9.14
CA TYR A 20 3.53 14.11 8.78
C TYR A 20 2.78 13.41 9.90
N LYS A 21 3.44 12.97 10.98
CA LYS A 21 2.78 12.43 12.19
C LYS A 21 2.20 13.56 13.04
N GLN A 22 2.92 14.68 13.20
CA GLN A 22 2.49 15.83 14.00
C GLN A 22 1.24 16.52 13.41
N GLN A 23 0.35 17.03 14.27
CA GLN A 23 -1.07 17.13 13.95
C GLN A 23 -1.63 18.51 13.55
N GLN A 24 -0.85 19.58 13.34
CA GLN A 24 -1.52 20.88 13.15
C GLN A 24 -1.64 21.41 11.72
N GLU A 25 -0.63 21.31 10.84
CA GLU A 25 -0.77 21.93 9.50
C GLU A 25 0.03 21.19 8.42
N TRP A 26 -0.11 19.86 8.32
CA TRP A 26 0.59 19.09 7.28
C TRP A 26 0.23 19.51 5.84
N ALA A 27 -0.90 20.21 5.65
CA ALA A 27 -1.38 20.71 4.37
C ALA A 27 -0.93 22.16 4.05
N CYS A 28 -0.16 22.82 4.93
CA CYS A 28 0.27 24.19 4.70
C CYS A 28 1.21 24.31 3.49
N PRO A 29 1.36 25.51 2.89
CA PRO A 29 2.39 25.76 1.89
C PRO A 29 3.77 25.33 2.39
N LEU A 30 4.39 24.39 1.67
CA LEU A 30 5.65 23.80 2.08
C LEU A 30 6.79 24.83 2.05
N HIS A 31 7.23 25.25 3.23
CA HIS A 31 8.49 25.96 3.40
C HIS A 31 9.55 24.95 3.85
N CYS A 32 10.29 24.41 2.88
CA CYS A 32 11.38 23.46 3.10
C CYS A 32 12.72 24.15 2.88
N THR A 33 13.69 23.88 3.76
CA THR A 33 15.08 24.31 3.59
C THR A 33 15.99 23.09 3.68
N LEU A 34 16.87 22.93 2.69
CA LEU A 34 17.90 21.91 2.69
C LEU A 34 19.12 22.43 3.47
N VAL A 35 19.35 21.90 4.67
CA VAL A 35 20.51 22.30 5.47
C VAL A 35 21.75 21.64 4.87
N GLY A 36 22.81 22.42 4.63
CA GLY A 36 24.01 21.96 3.92
C GLY A 36 23.99 22.20 2.41
N ASP A 37 22.87 22.72 1.88
CA ASP A 37 22.73 23.23 0.52
C ASP A 37 22.36 24.72 0.58
N VAL A 38 22.84 25.53 -0.36
CA VAL A 38 22.47 26.96 -0.48
C VAL A 38 21.19 27.15 -1.29
N ALA A 39 20.64 26.08 -1.88
CA ALA A 39 19.42 26.11 -2.66
C ALA A 39 18.19 26.50 -1.81
N ILE A 40 17.39 27.41 -2.35
CA ILE A 40 16.08 27.83 -1.83
C ILE A 40 15.07 27.93 -2.99
N GLY A 41 13.78 27.87 -2.68
CA GLY A 41 12.70 28.04 -3.66
C GLY A 41 12.18 26.72 -4.27
N GLU A 42 11.59 26.80 -5.46
CA GLU A 42 10.81 25.70 -6.07
C GLU A 42 11.60 24.38 -6.25
N GLY A 43 12.90 24.45 -6.51
CA GLY A 43 13.73 23.25 -6.68
C GLY A 43 13.77 22.38 -5.41
N VAL A 44 13.82 23.02 -4.25
CA VAL A 44 13.80 22.33 -2.95
C VAL A 44 12.43 21.71 -2.67
N MET A 45 11.35 22.40 -3.02
CA MET A 45 9.99 21.88 -2.89
C MET A 45 9.79 20.65 -3.80
N ARG A 46 10.23 20.73 -5.06
CA ARG A 46 10.17 19.61 -6.00
C ARG A 46 10.95 18.41 -5.47
N TYR A 47 12.17 18.61 -5.00
CA TYR A 47 12.98 17.53 -4.42
C TYR A 47 12.25 16.84 -3.25
N PHE A 48 11.68 17.63 -2.34
CA PHE A 48 10.94 17.09 -1.20
C PHE A 48 9.71 16.27 -1.64
N MET A 49 8.88 16.80 -2.54
CA MET A 49 7.69 16.09 -3.02
C MET A 49 8.04 14.84 -3.83
N THR A 50 9.09 14.89 -4.66
CA THR A 50 9.62 13.70 -5.36
C THR A 50 10.12 12.66 -4.37
N THR A 51 10.79 13.07 -3.30
CA THR A 51 11.25 12.16 -2.25
C THR A 51 10.06 11.46 -1.58
N ILE A 52 9.00 12.19 -1.23
CA ILE A 52 7.79 11.61 -0.66
C ILE A 52 7.20 10.54 -1.57
N ILE A 53 6.96 10.86 -2.84
CA ILE A 53 6.36 9.91 -3.79
C ILE A 53 7.27 8.69 -3.96
N SER A 54 8.58 8.90 -4.07
CA SER A 54 9.56 7.80 -4.13
C SER A 54 9.46 6.89 -2.91
N LYS A 55 9.30 7.43 -1.70
CA LYS A 55 9.20 6.61 -0.47
C LYS A 55 7.86 5.90 -0.36
N LEU A 56 6.77 6.51 -0.82
CA LEU A 56 5.48 5.84 -0.92
C LEU A 56 5.51 4.66 -1.90
N GLN A 57 6.19 4.81 -3.05
CA GLN A 57 6.22 3.78 -4.10
C GLN A 57 7.24 2.67 -3.85
N PHE A 58 8.45 3.02 -3.38
CA PHE A 58 9.57 2.10 -3.31
C PHE A 58 9.98 1.72 -1.87
N GLY A 59 9.36 2.35 -0.88
CA GLY A 59 9.58 2.12 0.53
C GLY A 59 10.54 3.08 1.21
N PHE A 60 10.54 2.99 2.54
CA PHE A 60 11.45 3.69 3.44
C PHE A 60 12.59 2.75 3.83
N SER A 61 13.81 3.29 3.88
CA SER A 61 14.99 2.60 4.40
C SER A 61 14.86 2.32 5.91
N LEU A 62 14.05 3.11 6.63
CA LEU A 62 13.72 2.87 8.03
C LEU A 62 13.01 1.52 8.20
N ASP A 63 13.64 0.61 8.93
CA ASP A 63 13.08 -0.71 9.21
C ASP A 63 12.12 -0.67 10.41
N LEU A 64 10.82 -0.50 10.13
CA LEU A 64 9.75 -0.52 11.14
C LEU A 64 9.11 -1.89 11.27
N GLY A 65 9.47 -2.86 10.40
CA GLY A 65 8.86 -4.18 10.30
C GLY A 65 9.83 -5.36 10.45
N GLY A 66 11.11 -5.11 10.70
CA GLY A 66 12.16 -6.13 10.81
C GLY A 66 12.58 -6.76 9.48
N MET A 67 12.26 -6.14 8.34
CA MET A 67 12.50 -6.66 6.98
C MET A 67 13.51 -5.83 6.17
N GLY A 68 14.29 -4.97 6.84
CA GLY A 68 15.31 -4.12 6.24
C GLY A 68 14.81 -2.92 5.45
N ARG A 69 13.51 -2.88 5.10
CA ARG A 69 12.82 -1.71 4.55
C ARG A 69 11.34 -1.74 4.92
N THR A 70 10.73 -0.56 5.02
CA THR A 70 9.28 -0.42 5.23
C THR A 70 8.57 -0.14 3.92
N LEU A 71 7.77 -1.10 3.45
CA LEU A 71 6.88 -0.95 2.30
C LEU A 71 5.46 -0.64 2.77
N LEU A 72 4.87 0.45 2.27
CA LEU A 72 3.46 0.76 2.53
C LEU A 72 2.54 0.07 1.54
N PHE A 73 3.05 -0.22 0.35
CA PHE A 73 2.33 -0.94 -0.68
C PHE A 73 3.14 -2.15 -1.15
N GLU A 74 2.43 -3.23 -1.44
CA GLU A 74 2.98 -4.52 -1.85
C GLU A 74 2.23 -5.04 -3.09
N GLY A 75 2.84 -5.98 -3.81
CA GLY A 75 2.30 -6.52 -5.05
C GLY A 75 3.13 -6.15 -6.27
N GLU A 76 2.55 -6.40 -7.44
CA GLU A 76 3.20 -6.18 -8.73
C GLU A 76 2.98 -4.73 -9.24
N PRO A 77 3.79 -4.25 -10.20
CA PRO A 77 3.53 -2.97 -10.86
C PRO A 77 2.09 -2.91 -11.42
N ASP A 78 1.43 -1.77 -11.24
CA ASP A 78 0.01 -1.53 -11.58
C ASP A 78 -1.02 -2.36 -10.77
N HIS A 79 -0.55 -3.11 -9.77
CA HIS A 79 -1.36 -3.91 -8.86
C HIS A 79 -0.95 -3.73 -7.39
N LEU A 80 -0.34 -2.58 -7.06
CA LEU A 80 0.08 -2.30 -5.69
C LEU A 80 -1.12 -2.10 -4.76
N VAL A 81 -1.13 -2.84 -3.65
CA VAL A 81 -2.14 -2.77 -2.59
C VAL A 81 -1.52 -2.41 -1.25
N PRO A 82 -2.26 -1.80 -0.30
CA PRO A 82 -1.76 -1.52 1.04
C PRO A 82 -1.19 -2.78 1.73
N ALA A 83 -0.01 -2.66 2.33
CA ALA A 83 0.68 -3.78 2.96
C ALA A 83 -0.03 -4.33 4.21
N ALA A 84 -0.01 -5.66 4.36
CA ALA A 84 -0.62 -6.41 5.47
C ALA A 84 0.15 -6.37 6.79
N SER A 85 0.56 -5.19 7.26
CA SER A 85 1.43 -5.12 8.43
C SER A 85 0.77 -4.42 9.60
N GLU A 86 0.52 -5.19 10.67
CA GLU A 86 0.03 -4.69 11.95
C GLU A 86 0.92 -3.57 12.49
N ALA A 87 2.25 -3.72 12.38
CA ALA A 87 3.20 -2.68 12.78
C ALA A 87 2.97 -1.34 12.05
N LEU A 88 2.60 -1.36 10.77
CA LEU A 88 2.31 -0.14 10.00
C LEU A 88 0.98 0.49 10.41
N ILE A 89 -0.03 -0.35 10.71
CA ILE A 89 -1.34 0.08 11.19
C ILE A 89 -1.20 0.74 12.58
N GLU A 90 -0.58 0.06 13.54
CA GLU A 90 -0.34 0.57 14.90
C GLU A 90 0.48 1.86 14.88
N SER A 91 1.46 1.96 13.98
CA SER A 91 2.31 3.13 13.81
C SER A 91 1.65 4.31 13.09
N ASN A 92 0.36 4.19 12.72
CA ASN A 92 -0.42 5.18 11.96
C ASN A 92 0.21 5.57 10.61
N LEU A 93 0.98 4.67 9.99
CA LEU A 93 1.73 5.02 8.78
C LEU A 93 0.85 5.17 7.55
N PHE A 94 -0.27 4.44 7.46
CA PHE A 94 -1.24 4.66 6.38
C PHE A 94 -1.90 6.04 6.46
N ARG A 95 -2.11 6.57 7.67
CA ARG A 95 -2.58 7.95 7.86
C ARG A 95 -1.52 8.96 7.42
N VAL A 96 -0.25 8.70 7.75
CA VAL A 96 0.90 9.50 7.29
C VAL A 96 1.02 9.47 5.77
N ALA A 97 0.86 8.30 5.16
CA ALA A 97 0.86 8.12 3.71
C ALA A 97 -0.27 8.90 3.03
N GLY A 98 -1.49 8.85 3.60
CA GLY A 98 -2.61 9.66 3.13
C GLY A 98 -2.32 11.16 3.19
N ARG A 99 -1.68 11.65 4.27
CA ARG A 99 -1.25 13.06 4.38
C ARG A 99 -0.18 13.40 3.35
N MET A 100 0.78 12.51 3.12
CA MET A 100 1.82 12.67 2.11
C MET A 100 1.22 12.80 0.71
N LEU A 101 0.33 11.87 0.32
CA LEU A 101 -0.39 11.88 -0.95
C LEU A 101 -1.22 13.15 -1.14
N ALA A 102 -2.00 13.53 -0.12
CA ALA A 102 -2.81 14.74 -0.17
C ALA A 102 -1.93 15.99 -0.24
N HIS A 103 -0.80 16.02 0.46
CA HIS A 103 0.11 17.16 0.46
C HIS A 103 0.80 17.34 -0.89
N THR A 104 1.22 16.25 -1.56
CA THR A 104 1.76 16.36 -2.93
C THR A 104 0.68 16.85 -3.90
N PHE A 105 -0.54 16.34 -3.79
CA PHE A 105 -1.66 16.77 -4.63
C PHE A 105 -2.01 18.26 -4.45
N LEU A 106 -2.04 18.76 -3.21
CA LEU A 106 -2.41 20.15 -2.89
C LEU A 106 -1.41 21.20 -3.41
N HIS A 107 -0.16 20.81 -3.69
CA HIS A 107 0.90 21.72 -4.13
C HIS A 107 1.53 21.30 -5.46
N ASP A 108 0.72 20.72 -6.36
CA ASP A 108 1.11 20.39 -7.74
C ASP A 108 2.38 19.49 -7.83
N GLY A 109 2.53 18.59 -6.86
CA GLY A 109 3.59 17.60 -6.78
C GLY A 109 3.39 16.40 -7.72
N PRO A 110 4.35 15.47 -7.77
CA PRO A 110 4.21 14.24 -8.52
C PRO A 110 3.11 13.34 -7.95
N HIS A 111 2.61 12.44 -8.79
CA HIS A 111 1.57 11.47 -8.44
C HIS A 111 2.18 10.12 -8.08
N VAL A 112 1.54 9.39 -7.16
CA VAL A 112 1.80 7.96 -7.03
C VAL A 112 1.19 7.24 -8.22
N THR A 113 2.00 6.38 -8.84
CA THR A 113 1.61 5.46 -9.92
C THR A 113 1.76 4.02 -9.47
N GLY A 114 1.13 3.09 -10.20
CA GLY A 114 1.26 1.65 -9.97
C GLY A 114 0.29 1.06 -8.94
N LEU A 115 -0.62 1.87 -8.38
CA LEU A 115 -1.68 1.36 -7.50
C LEU A 115 -2.67 0.49 -8.27
N SER A 116 -3.14 -0.57 -7.63
CA SER A 116 -4.23 -1.40 -8.14
C SER A 116 -5.48 -0.54 -8.47
N PRO A 117 -6.15 -0.79 -9.61
CA PRO A 117 -7.43 -0.17 -9.92
C PRO A 117 -8.49 -0.35 -8.83
N ALA A 118 -8.47 -1.49 -8.11
CA ALA A 118 -9.37 -1.75 -6.99
C ALA A 118 -9.11 -0.79 -5.81
N VAL A 119 -7.84 -0.53 -5.51
CA VAL A 119 -7.43 0.43 -4.47
C VAL A 119 -7.82 1.84 -4.85
N ILE A 120 -7.60 2.21 -6.12
CA ILE A 120 -8.03 3.52 -6.65
C ILE A 120 -9.55 3.66 -6.50
N HIS A 121 -10.34 2.64 -6.86
CA HIS A 121 -11.80 2.67 -6.68
C HIS A 121 -12.20 3.04 -5.24
N VAL A 122 -11.60 2.39 -4.25
CA VAL A 122 -11.90 2.65 -2.82
C VAL A 122 -11.44 4.03 -2.38
N LEU A 123 -10.24 4.47 -2.80
CA LEU A 123 -9.72 5.81 -2.47
C LEU A 123 -10.61 6.94 -2.99
N PHE A 124 -11.33 6.72 -4.09
CA PHE A 124 -12.27 7.67 -4.69
C PHE A 124 -13.72 7.43 -4.23
N ASN A 125 -13.90 6.98 -2.97
CA ASN A 125 -15.18 6.74 -2.31
C ASN A 125 -16.05 5.65 -2.98
N GLY A 126 -15.45 4.76 -3.75
CA GLY A 126 -16.09 3.54 -4.22
C GLY A 126 -16.34 2.56 -3.06
N ASP A 127 -17.37 1.74 -3.20
CA ASP A 127 -17.64 0.67 -2.25
C ASP A 127 -16.59 -0.44 -2.43
N PRO A 128 -15.82 -0.81 -1.38
CA PRO A 128 -14.87 -1.92 -1.47
C PRO A 128 -15.48 -3.20 -2.02
N GLU A 129 -16.75 -3.50 -1.70
CA GLU A 129 -17.44 -4.70 -2.18
C GLU A 129 -17.77 -4.66 -3.69
N MET A 130 -17.72 -3.48 -4.30
CA MET A 130 -17.91 -3.27 -5.75
C MET A 130 -16.58 -3.14 -6.52
N ALA A 131 -15.44 -3.14 -5.82
CA ALA A 131 -14.14 -3.05 -6.46
C ALA A 131 -13.90 -4.27 -7.35
N THR A 132 -13.43 -4.02 -8.58
CA THR A 132 -13.03 -5.11 -9.49
C THR A 132 -11.61 -5.50 -9.13
N VAL A 133 -11.47 -6.60 -8.40
CA VAL A 133 -10.19 -7.19 -7.97
C VAL A 133 -9.79 -8.31 -8.93
N VAL A 134 -8.53 -8.32 -9.36
CA VAL A 134 -7.92 -9.36 -10.19
C VAL A 134 -6.90 -10.16 -9.37
N THR A 135 -6.40 -11.29 -9.92
CA THR A 135 -5.46 -12.18 -9.21
C THR A 135 -4.14 -11.48 -8.90
N GLU A 136 -3.69 -10.61 -9.81
CA GLU A 136 -2.46 -9.83 -9.65
C GLU A 136 -2.51 -8.84 -8.48
N ASP A 137 -3.72 -8.40 -8.09
CA ASP A 137 -3.91 -7.54 -6.90
C ASP A 137 -3.64 -8.29 -5.59
N CYS A 138 -3.64 -9.62 -5.57
CA CYS A 138 -3.31 -10.41 -4.40
C CYS A 138 -1.78 -10.52 -4.26
N PRO A 139 -1.14 -9.88 -3.25
CA PRO A 139 0.32 -9.82 -3.18
C PRO A 139 0.95 -11.12 -2.64
N ASP A 140 0.18 -11.92 -1.89
CA ASP A 140 0.66 -13.19 -1.34
C ASP A 140 0.57 -14.28 -2.40
N LEU A 141 1.73 -14.72 -2.90
CA LEU A 141 1.82 -15.72 -3.97
C LEU A 141 1.25 -17.08 -3.57
N HIS A 142 1.30 -17.45 -2.28
CA HIS A 142 0.73 -18.70 -1.81
C HIS A 142 -0.79 -18.65 -1.83
N ILE A 143 -1.38 -17.59 -1.25
CA ILE A 143 -2.83 -17.35 -1.30
C ILE A 143 -3.30 -17.26 -2.76
N ARG A 144 -2.60 -16.49 -3.60
CA ARG A 144 -2.91 -16.34 -5.02
C ARG A 144 -2.97 -17.70 -5.72
N SER A 145 -1.96 -18.55 -5.51
CA SER A 145 -1.92 -19.89 -6.12
C SER A 145 -3.09 -20.78 -5.69
N ILE A 146 -3.57 -20.65 -4.44
CA ILE A 146 -4.75 -21.39 -3.96
C ILE A 146 -6.02 -20.87 -4.63
N ILE A 147 -6.15 -19.55 -4.77
CA ILE A 147 -7.31 -18.92 -5.41
C ILE A 147 -7.38 -19.30 -6.89
N GLU A 148 -6.25 -19.31 -7.61
CA GLU A 148 -6.16 -19.69 -9.03
C GLU A 148 -6.66 -21.11 -9.30
N LEU A 149 -6.58 -22.03 -8.33
CA LEU A 149 -7.17 -23.37 -8.46
C LEU A 149 -8.67 -23.31 -8.77
N LEU A 150 -9.39 -22.28 -8.30
CA LEU A 150 -10.81 -22.12 -8.56
C LEU A 150 -11.14 -21.87 -10.04
N GLU A 151 -10.16 -21.52 -10.86
CA GLU A 151 -10.31 -21.35 -12.31
C GLU A 151 -10.25 -22.67 -13.10
N HIS A 152 -9.68 -23.73 -12.52
CA HIS A 152 -9.58 -25.03 -13.19
C HIS A 152 -10.96 -25.64 -13.48
N GLU A 153 -11.15 -26.44 -14.53
CA GLU A 153 -12.45 -27.08 -14.77
C GLU A 153 -12.84 -28.07 -13.65
N GLU A 154 -11.88 -28.87 -13.19
CA GLU A 154 -12.06 -29.82 -12.09
C GLU A 154 -10.94 -29.68 -11.05
N LEU A 155 -11.31 -29.91 -9.78
CA LEU A 155 -10.38 -29.95 -8.66
C LEU A 155 -10.16 -31.39 -8.24
N THR A 156 -8.91 -31.75 -7.99
CA THR A 156 -8.57 -32.96 -7.24
C THR A 156 -9.10 -32.87 -5.80
N PRO A 157 -9.29 -34.00 -5.09
CA PRO A 157 -9.68 -34.00 -3.68
C PRO A 157 -8.76 -33.11 -2.82
N GLU A 158 -7.45 -33.18 -3.06
CA GLU A 158 -6.45 -32.42 -2.30
C GLU A 158 -6.54 -30.91 -2.56
N GLN A 159 -6.75 -30.50 -3.82
CA GLN A 159 -6.98 -29.09 -4.16
C GLN A 159 -8.28 -28.58 -3.55
N LYS A 160 -9.32 -29.42 -3.52
CA LYS A 160 -10.61 -29.07 -2.93
C LYS A 160 -10.49 -28.84 -1.43
N ASP A 161 -9.73 -29.69 -0.75
CA ASP A 161 -9.47 -29.54 0.69
C ASP A 161 -8.65 -28.26 0.94
N THR A 162 -7.58 -28.03 0.17
CA THR A 162 -6.74 -26.82 0.26
C THR A 162 -7.54 -25.53 0.14
N VAL A 163 -8.41 -25.43 -0.88
CA VAL A 163 -9.26 -24.24 -1.08
C VAL A 163 -10.30 -24.11 0.02
N SER A 164 -10.87 -25.23 0.48
CA SER A 164 -11.87 -25.23 1.56
C SER A 164 -11.26 -24.77 2.88
N ASP A 165 -10.04 -25.20 3.20
CA ASP A 165 -9.32 -24.82 4.40
C ASP A 165 -9.06 -23.30 4.43
N LEU A 166 -8.55 -22.75 3.33
CA LEU A 166 -8.37 -21.29 3.19
C LEU A 166 -9.71 -20.56 3.37
N SER A 167 -10.76 -21.01 2.68
CA SER A 167 -12.09 -20.40 2.74
C SER A 167 -12.66 -20.38 4.16
N MET A 168 -12.60 -21.51 4.85
CA MET A 168 -13.10 -21.63 6.22
C MET A 168 -12.29 -20.80 7.21
N SER A 169 -10.98 -20.65 6.99
CA SER A 169 -10.14 -19.76 7.82
C SER A 169 -10.57 -18.29 7.76
N TRP A 170 -11.24 -17.89 6.67
CA TRP A 170 -11.82 -16.57 6.46
C TRP A 170 -13.35 -16.54 6.59
N VAL A 171 -13.93 -17.55 7.26
CA VAL A 171 -15.38 -17.63 7.54
C VAL A 171 -16.22 -17.69 6.25
N LEU A 172 -15.66 -18.22 5.17
CA LEU A 172 -16.34 -18.50 3.91
C LEU A 172 -16.71 -19.99 3.82
N PRO A 173 -17.76 -20.36 3.08
CA PRO A 173 -18.14 -21.76 2.90
C PRO A 173 -17.09 -22.54 2.11
N ALA A 174 -16.99 -23.83 2.39
CA ALA A 174 -16.15 -24.76 1.63
C ALA A 174 -16.47 -24.75 0.13
N VAL A 175 -15.48 -25.11 -0.70
CA VAL A 175 -15.67 -25.11 -2.15
C VAL A 175 -16.60 -26.25 -2.59
N THR A 176 -17.54 -25.89 -3.45
CA THR A 176 -18.48 -26.79 -4.13
C THR A 176 -18.45 -26.51 -5.62
N LYS A 177 -19.03 -27.37 -6.45
CA LYS A 177 -19.09 -27.13 -7.90
C LYS A 177 -19.88 -25.86 -8.25
N THR A 178 -20.85 -25.46 -7.44
CA THR A 178 -21.78 -24.36 -7.75
C THR A 178 -21.33 -23.00 -7.24
N ASN A 179 -20.46 -22.94 -6.22
CA ASN A 179 -20.02 -21.68 -5.62
C ASN A 179 -18.62 -21.23 -6.08
N ARG A 180 -17.92 -21.96 -6.96
CA ARG A 180 -16.50 -21.69 -7.30
C ARG A 180 -16.23 -20.24 -7.71
N ARG A 181 -17.01 -19.71 -8.66
CA ARG A 181 -16.84 -18.34 -9.15
C ARG A 181 -17.11 -17.29 -8.07
N TRP A 182 -18.14 -17.50 -7.27
CA TRP A 182 -18.46 -16.61 -6.16
C TRP A 182 -17.35 -16.64 -5.11
N LEU A 183 -16.85 -17.84 -4.78
CA LEU A 183 -15.80 -18.05 -3.80
C LEU A 183 -14.47 -17.46 -4.27
N HIS A 184 -14.14 -17.61 -5.56
CA HIS A 184 -12.98 -16.98 -6.19
C HIS A 184 -12.98 -15.46 -5.96
N ASN A 185 -14.08 -14.80 -6.33
CA ASN A 185 -14.19 -13.35 -6.17
C ASN A 185 -14.16 -12.93 -4.69
N LYS A 186 -14.78 -13.70 -3.79
CA LYS A 186 -14.78 -13.39 -2.35
C LYS A 186 -13.42 -13.60 -1.69
N LEU A 187 -12.69 -14.65 -2.06
CA LEU A 187 -11.32 -14.88 -1.59
C LEU A 187 -10.38 -13.78 -2.09
N LEU A 188 -10.47 -13.39 -3.37
CA LEU A 188 -9.67 -12.28 -3.91
C LEU A 188 -9.94 -10.98 -3.17
N LEU A 189 -11.22 -10.62 -3.02
CA LEU A 189 -11.60 -9.42 -2.29
C LEU A 189 -11.09 -9.46 -0.84
N HIS A 190 -11.21 -10.61 -0.16
CA HIS A 190 -10.71 -10.75 1.21
C HIS A 190 -9.18 -10.63 1.28
N ALA A 191 -8.45 -11.22 0.33
CA ALA A 191 -6.99 -11.17 0.28
C ALA A 191 -6.44 -9.73 0.06
N VAL A 192 -7.23 -8.88 -0.61
CA VAL A 192 -6.84 -7.49 -0.92
C VAL A 192 -7.38 -6.50 0.11
N SER A 193 -8.58 -6.71 0.64
CA SER A 193 -9.32 -5.72 1.44
C SER A 193 -9.50 -6.06 2.92
N SER A 194 -9.36 -7.32 3.31
CA SER A 194 -9.55 -7.75 4.71
C SER A 194 -8.21 -7.83 5.43
N LYS A 195 -7.72 -6.67 5.86
CA LYS A 195 -6.54 -6.51 6.71
C LYS A 195 -6.84 -5.46 7.77
#